data_AF-A0A7X0NL88-F1
#
_entry.id   AF-A0A7X0NL88-F1
#
_cell.length_a   1.000
_cell.length_b   1.000
_cell.length_c   1.000
_cell.angle_alpha   90.00
_cell.angle_beta   90.00
_cell.angle_gamma   90.00
#
_symmetry.space_group_name_H-M   'P 1'
#
loop_
_entity.id
_entity.type
_entity.pdbx_description
1 polymer ?
#
loop_
_entity_poly.entity_id
_entity_poly.type
_entity_poly.pdbx_seq_one_letter_code
_entity_poly.pdbx_strand_id
1 'polypeptide(L)'
;MMGKLTAQAIAERALEIGDTEGLDAVTIRRLATDLGVTPMALYWHYKNKEQLLVGMADHLIGGFAPSPADERPWQAQLRELTEGLIRTLRTHPCAKNVLEQIDPVEVPHFLAVWDRALGLARSAGFSVDESCLITKYLLQSAIAIADAPVHGRADPAWGERIRTKQVGLQTLPLERYPHLVEMASPLAGDMDPALYDTFGVDLVLAGIEALAAGR
;
A
#
# COMPACT_ATOMS: atom_id res chain seq x y z
N MET A 1 14.14 30.15 5.52
CA MET A 1 15.07 29.84 4.40
C MET A 1 14.21 29.10 3.37
N MET A 2 13.79 29.75 2.28
CA MET A 2 12.89 29.14 1.30
C MET A 2 13.70 28.07 0.56
N GLY A 3 13.48 26.80 0.89
CA GLY A 3 14.09 25.68 0.16
C GLY A 3 13.77 25.80 -1.33
N LYS A 4 14.70 25.39 -2.20
CA LYS A 4 14.48 25.40 -3.65
C LYS A 4 13.21 24.60 -3.95
N LEU A 5 12.26 25.20 -4.68
CA LEU A 5 11.07 24.49 -5.14
C LEU A 5 11.51 23.36 -6.08
N THR A 6 11.26 22.11 -5.68
CA THR A 6 11.56 20.92 -6.47
C THR A 6 10.27 20.15 -6.74
N ALA A 7 10.27 19.36 -7.82
CA ALA A 7 9.14 18.48 -8.13
C ALA A 7 8.84 17.53 -6.95
N GLN A 8 9.88 16.96 -6.35
CA GLN A 8 9.77 16.09 -5.18
C GLN A 8 9.11 16.79 -3.98
N ALA A 9 9.53 18.00 -3.62
CA ALA A 9 8.94 18.75 -2.51
C ALA A 9 7.48 19.13 -2.77
N ILE A 10 7.12 19.40 -4.03
CA ILE A 10 5.73 19.66 -4.41
C ILE A 10 4.88 18.39 -4.27
N ALA A 11 5.38 17.23 -4.75
CA ALA A 11 4.68 15.95 -4.65
C ALA A 11 4.50 15.51 -3.19
N GLU A 12 5.54 15.63 -2.36
CA GLU A 12 5.49 15.38 -0.92
C GLU A 12 4.42 16.25 -0.25
N ARG A 13 4.42 17.56 -0.54
CA ARG A 13 3.41 18.45 0.05
C ARG A 13 1.99 18.16 -0.46
N ALA A 14 1.85 17.71 -1.70
CA ALA A 14 0.57 17.30 -2.27
C ALA A 14 0.02 16.04 -1.58
N LEU A 15 0.89 15.10 -1.22
CA LEU A 15 0.52 13.91 -0.44
C LEU A 15 0.05 14.30 0.96
N GLU A 16 0.77 15.19 1.65
CA GLU A 16 0.36 15.67 2.98
C GLU A 16 -1.03 16.33 2.97
N ILE A 17 -1.35 17.11 1.94
CA ILE A 17 -2.70 17.67 1.74
C ILE A 17 -3.70 16.55 1.45
N GLY A 18 -3.36 15.60 0.58
CA GLY A 18 -4.22 14.46 0.25
C GLY A 18 -4.55 13.60 1.46
N ASP A 19 -3.59 13.37 2.34
CA ASP A 19 -3.73 12.54 3.54
C ASP A 19 -4.60 13.21 4.62
N THR A 20 -4.55 14.53 4.72
CA THR A 20 -5.24 15.29 5.77
C THR A 20 -6.61 15.82 5.34
N GLU A 21 -6.75 16.20 4.07
CA GLU A 21 -7.94 16.90 3.55
C GLU A 21 -8.63 16.12 2.41
N GLY A 22 -8.08 14.97 2.02
CA GLY A 22 -8.57 14.17 0.91
C GLY A 22 -8.01 14.62 -0.44
N LEU A 23 -8.00 13.68 -1.40
CA LEU A 23 -7.37 13.87 -2.70
C LEU A 23 -8.05 14.96 -3.57
N ASP A 24 -9.32 15.26 -3.31
CA ASP A 24 -10.03 16.34 -4.01
C ASP A 24 -9.50 17.73 -3.64
N ALA A 25 -8.95 17.90 -2.43
CA ALA A 25 -8.34 19.15 -1.99
C ALA A 25 -7.00 19.43 -2.71
N VAL A 26 -6.37 18.40 -3.29
CA VAL A 26 -5.11 18.49 -4.01
C VAL A 26 -5.34 19.17 -5.37
N THR A 27 -5.11 20.48 -5.38
CA THR A 27 -5.21 21.32 -6.57
C THR A 27 -3.97 22.21 -6.70
N ILE A 28 -3.59 22.58 -7.92
CA ILE A 28 -2.46 23.50 -8.18
C ILE A 28 -2.61 24.80 -7.38
N ARG A 29 -3.84 25.33 -7.29
CA ARG A 29 -4.10 26.57 -6.55
C ARG A 29 -3.91 26.39 -5.05
N ARG A 30 -4.44 25.30 -4.48
CA ARG A 30 -4.28 25.00 -3.05
C ARG A 30 -2.81 24.82 -2.70
N LEU A 31 -2.08 24.04 -3.50
CA LEU A 31 -0.64 23.84 -3.34
C LEU A 31 0.15 25.14 -3.44
N ALA A 32 -0.19 26.02 -4.39
CA ALA A 32 0.49 27.30 -4.55
C ALA A 32 0.31 28.20 -3.32
N THR A 33 -0.92 28.28 -2.80
CA THR A 33 -1.22 29.01 -1.57
C THR A 33 -0.45 28.43 -0.38
N ASP A 34 -0.45 27.12 -0.23
CA ASP A 34 0.18 26.45 0.89
C ASP A 34 1.72 26.58 0.89
N LEU A 35 2.34 26.44 -0.29
CA LEU A 35 3.78 26.61 -0.50
C LEU A 35 4.22 28.08 -0.58
N GLY A 36 3.29 29.05 -0.56
CA GLY A 36 3.59 30.47 -0.66
C GLY A 36 4.20 30.90 -2.01
N VAL A 37 3.84 30.22 -3.10
CA VAL A 37 4.33 30.48 -4.47
C VAL A 37 3.19 30.80 -5.43
N THR A 38 3.52 31.25 -6.65
CA THR A 38 2.51 31.46 -7.68
C THR A 38 2.11 30.12 -8.33
N PRO A 39 0.87 29.95 -8.82
CA PRO A 39 0.50 28.76 -9.60
C PRO A 39 1.40 28.52 -10.81
N MET A 40 1.89 29.61 -11.43
CA MET A 40 2.83 29.53 -12.56
C MET A 40 4.13 28.82 -12.15
N ALA A 41 4.64 29.03 -10.93
CA ALA A 41 5.83 28.33 -10.43
C ALA A 41 5.61 26.80 -10.36
N LEU A 42 4.41 26.35 -9.99
CA LEU A 42 4.07 24.92 -9.96
C LEU A 42 3.91 24.33 -11.36
N TYR A 43 3.37 25.09 -12.32
CA TYR A 43 3.22 24.64 -13.71
C TYR A 43 4.55 24.35 -14.43
N TRP A 44 5.67 24.91 -13.95
CA TRP A 44 7.01 24.52 -14.42
C TRP A 44 7.39 23.09 -14.05
N HIS A 45 6.83 22.55 -12.98
CA HIS A 45 7.08 21.18 -12.52
C HIS A 45 5.99 20.21 -12.98
N TYR A 46 4.71 20.62 -12.89
CA TYR A 46 3.56 19.79 -13.24
C TYR A 46 2.56 20.60 -14.05
N LYS A 47 2.34 20.23 -15.31
CA LYS A 47 1.54 21.04 -16.25
C LYS A 47 0.04 21.03 -15.93
N ASN A 48 -0.44 20.04 -15.20
CA ASN A 48 -1.84 19.85 -14.84
C ASN A 48 -1.97 18.94 -13.60
N LYS A 49 -3.21 18.65 -13.17
CA LYS A 49 -3.48 17.80 -12.00
C LYS A 49 -3.04 16.36 -12.27
N GLU A 50 -3.23 15.87 -13.49
CA GLU A 50 -2.86 14.52 -13.89
C GLU A 50 -1.36 14.27 -13.73
N GLN A 51 -0.51 15.19 -14.22
CA GLN A 51 0.95 15.10 -14.05
C GLN A 51 1.38 15.22 -12.59
N LEU A 52 0.66 16.01 -11.79
CA LEU A 52 0.90 16.08 -10.35
C LEU A 52 0.60 14.73 -9.69
N LEU A 53 -0.52 14.07 -10.03
CA LEU A 53 -0.86 12.74 -9.52
C LEU A 53 0.19 11.69 -9.92
N VAL A 54 0.67 11.73 -11.17
CA VAL A 54 1.80 10.89 -11.61
C VAL A 54 3.05 11.15 -10.77
N GLY A 55 3.36 12.42 -10.50
CA GLY A 55 4.48 12.79 -9.63
C GLY A 55 4.31 12.34 -8.17
N MET A 56 3.09 12.41 -7.64
CA MET A 56 2.76 11.89 -6.31
C MET A 56 2.93 10.37 -6.27
N ALA A 57 2.41 9.64 -7.27
CA ALA A 57 2.58 8.20 -7.38
C ALA A 57 4.07 7.82 -7.49
N ASP A 58 4.84 8.52 -8.34
CA ASP A 58 6.26 8.25 -8.51
C ASP A 58 7.05 8.48 -7.21
N HIS A 59 6.69 9.53 -6.45
CA HIS A 59 7.29 9.79 -5.13
C HIS A 59 6.96 8.69 -4.11
N LEU A 60 5.70 8.26 -4.05
CA LEU A 60 5.23 7.17 -3.16
C LEU A 60 5.99 5.87 -3.42
N ILE A 61 6.13 5.48 -4.69
CA ILE A 61 6.78 4.23 -5.08
C ILE A 61 8.31 4.34 -4.99
N GLY A 62 8.87 5.51 -5.32
CA GLY A 62 10.32 5.77 -5.21
C GLY A 62 10.88 5.55 -3.81
N GLY A 63 10.06 5.73 -2.76
CA GLY A 63 10.46 5.50 -1.36
C GLY A 63 10.83 4.04 -1.02
N PHE A 64 10.41 3.07 -1.84
CA PHE A 64 10.74 1.64 -1.66
C PHE A 64 11.15 0.94 -2.96
N ALA A 65 11.48 1.70 -3.99
CA ALA A 65 11.91 1.15 -5.26
C ALA A 65 13.17 0.28 -5.10
N PRO A 66 13.31 -0.80 -5.90
CA PRO A 66 14.39 -1.75 -5.74
C PRO A 66 15.77 -1.13 -6.00
N SER A 67 16.77 -1.58 -5.24
CA SER A 67 18.17 -1.27 -5.54
C SER A 67 18.62 -2.06 -6.77
N PRO A 68 19.28 -1.44 -7.77
CA PRO A 68 19.72 -2.13 -9.00
C PRO A 68 20.71 -3.29 -8.78
N ALA A 69 21.44 -3.29 -7.67
CA ALA A 69 22.51 -4.25 -7.37
C ALA A 69 22.15 -5.22 -6.23
N ASP A 70 20.87 -5.50 -6.04
CA ASP A 70 20.43 -6.39 -4.96
C ASP A 70 20.67 -7.87 -5.29
N GLU A 71 21.63 -8.46 -4.56
CA GLU A 71 22.06 -9.87 -4.67
C GLU A 71 21.34 -10.81 -3.69
N ARG A 72 20.40 -10.30 -2.87
CA ARG A 72 19.66 -11.14 -1.92
C ARG A 72 18.83 -12.22 -2.66
N PRO A 73 18.48 -13.33 -2.01
CA PRO A 73 17.55 -14.32 -2.57
C PRO A 73 16.23 -13.69 -3.00
N TRP A 74 15.60 -14.23 -4.05
CA TRP A 74 14.39 -13.64 -4.63
C TRP A 74 13.26 -13.48 -3.61
N GLN A 75 13.18 -14.38 -2.63
CA GLN A 75 12.21 -14.34 -1.53
C GLN A 75 12.33 -13.06 -0.70
N ALA A 76 13.56 -12.72 -0.32
CA ALA A 76 13.85 -11.55 0.52
C ALA A 76 13.56 -10.25 -0.23
N GLN A 77 13.86 -10.22 -1.53
CA GLN A 77 13.57 -9.05 -2.37
C GLN A 77 12.06 -8.87 -2.58
N LEU A 78 11.34 -9.95 -2.87
CA LEU A 78 9.90 -9.91 -3.09
C LEU A 78 9.15 -9.49 -1.81
N ARG A 79 9.66 -9.94 -0.65
CA ARG A 79 9.21 -9.48 0.67
C ARG A 79 9.39 -7.99 0.83
N GLU A 80 10.59 -7.47 0.57
CA GLU A 80 10.87 -6.04 0.73
C GLU A 80 9.97 -5.17 -0.14
N LEU A 81 9.72 -5.57 -1.40
CA LEU A 81 8.79 -4.87 -2.28
C LEU A 81 7.35 -4.88 -1.74
N THR A 82 6.91 -6.03 -1.22
CA THR A 82 5.56 -6.20 -0.66
C THR A 82 5.37 -5.36 0.60
N GLU A 83 6.33 -5.43 1.53
CA GLU A 83 6.31 -4.65 2.76
C GLU A 83 6.48 -3.16 2.50
N GLY A 84 7.28 -2.78 1.51
CA GLY A 84 7.44 -1.40 1.04
C GLY A 84 6.12 -0.81 0.58
N LEU A 85 5.39 -1.52 -0.28
CA LEU A 85 4.08 -1.12 -0.74
C LEU A 85 3.07 -1.02 0.42
N ILE A 86 3.04 -2.00 1.34
CA ILE A 86 2.17 -1.96 2.52
C ILE A 86 2.47 -0.73 3.39
N ARG A 87 3.75 -0.44 3.66
CA ARG A 87 4.16 0.74 4.43
C ARG A 87 3.71 2.03 3.76
N THR A 88 3.91 2.15 2.44
CA THR A 88 3.50 3.34 1.68
C THR A 88 1.99 3.56 1.74
N LEU A 89 1.19 2.52 1.47
CA LEU A 89 -0.27 2.60 1.52
C LEU A 89 -0.81 3.00 2.90
N ARG A 90 -0.12 2.61 3.97
CA ARG A 90 -0.50 3.00 5.35
C ARG A 90 -0.06 4.38 5.76
N THR A 91 1.13 4.78 5.32
CA THR A 91 1.70 6.09 5.64
C THR A 91 0.88 7.19 4.99
N HIS A 92 0.38 6.92 3.79
CA HIS A 92 -0.38 7.86 2.98
C HIS A 92 -1.79 7.33 2.70
N PRO A 93 -2.80 7.66 3.55
CA PRO A 93 -4.19 7.29 3.31
C PRO A 93 -4.72 7.66 1.92
N CYS A 94 -4.18 8.70 1.27
CA CYS A 94 -4.59 9.07 -0.08
C CYS A 94 -3.94 8.22 -1.19
N ALA A 95 -2.90 7.42 -0.89
CA ALA A 95 -2.10 6.70 -1.87
C ALA A 95 -2.93 5.78 -2.76
N LYS A 96 -3.90 5.06 -2.19
CA LYS A 96 -4.81 4.20 -2.97
C LYS A 96 -5.57 5.00 -4.02
N ASN A 97 -6.17 6.11 -3.62
CA ASN A 97 -6.93 6.97 -4.53
C ASN A 97 -6.02 7.62 -5.61
N VAL A 98 -4.75 7.90 -5.28
CA VAL A 98 -3.76 8.38 -6.25
C VAL A 98 -3.46 7.30 -7.28
N LEU A 99 -3.16 6.08 -6.83
CA LEU A 99 -2.82 4.95 -7.70
C LEU A 99 -4.00 4.53 -8.61
N GLU A 100 -5.24 4.73 -8.17
CA GLU A 100 -6.45 4.47 -8.96
C GLU A 100 -6.70 5.52 -10.07
N GLN A 101 -6.10 6.71 -9.97
CA GLN A 101 -6.34 7.83 -10.91
C GLN A 101 -5.23 8.03 -11.94
N ILE A 102 -4.16 7.24 -11.88
CA ILE A 102 -3.02 7.35 -12.79
C ILE A 102 -2.96 6.16 -13.75
N ASP A 103 -2.30 6.36 -14.89
CA ASP A 103 -1.85 5.25 -15.72
C ASP A 103 -0.47 4.79 -15.20
N PRO A 104 -0.32 3.56 -14.71
CA PRO A 104 0.95 3.10 -14.16
C PRO A 104 2.12 3.12 -15.16
N VAL A 105 1.85 3.14 -16.47
CA VAL A 105 2.90 3.25 -17.50
C VAL A 105 3.57 4.63 -17.53
N GLU A 106 2.94 5.64 -16.94
CA GLU A 106 3.49 6.99 -16.84
C GLU A 106 4.37 7.18 -15.59
N VAL A 107 4.45 6.17 -14.70
CA VAL A 107 5.13 6.27 -13.41
C VAL A 107 6.43 5.44 -13.42
N PRO A 108 7.62 6.06 -13.56
CA PRO A 108 8.89 5.35 -13.69
C PRO A 108 9.21 4.39 -12.55
N HIS A 109 9.04 4.80 -11.28
CA HIS A 109 9.31 3.93 -10.14
C HIS A 109 8.30 2.77 -10.05
N PHE A 110 7.06 2.98 -10.49
CA PHE A 110 6.08 1.89 -10.60
C PHE A 110 6.55 0.83 -11.60
N LEU A 111 6.96 1.25 -12.80
CA LEU A 111 7.49 0.35 -13.82
C LEU A 111 8.72 -0.40 -13.30
N ALA A 112 9.64 0.27 -12.60
CA ALA A 112 10.83 -0.36 -12.04
C ALA A 112 10.51 -1.41 -10.96
N VAL A 113 9.61 -1.10 -10.02
CA VAL A 113 9.14 -2.06 -9.00
C VAL A 113 8.44 -3.24 -9.65
N TRP A 114 7.56 -2.98 -10.62
CA TRP A 114 6.79 -4.02 -11.29
C TRP A 114 7.67 -4.95 -12.14
N ASP A 115 8.59 -4.38 -12.93
CA ASP A 115 9.56 -5.14 -13.73
C ASP A 115 10.46 -5.98 -12.83
N ARG A 116 10.91 -5.43 -11.69
CA ARG A 116 11.69 -6.20 -10.71
C ARG A 116 10.90 -7.36 -10.14
N ALA A 117 9.65 -7.15 -9.71
CA ALA A 117 8.83 -8.21 -9.14
C ALA A 117 8.56 -9.34 -10.16
N LEU A 118 8.31 -9.00 -11.43
CA LEU A 118 8.20 -9.97 -12.52
C LEU A 118 9.51 -10.73 -12.71
N GLY A 119 10.65 -10.03 -12.77
CA GLY A 119 11.97 -10.63 -12.90
C GLY A 119 12.31 -11.61 -11.76
N LEU A 120 11.93 -11.28 -10.53
CA LEU A 120 12.09 -12.15 -9.36
C LEU A 120 11.25 -13.43 -9.50
N ALA A 121 9.98 -13.32 -9.89
CA ALA A 121 9.15 -14.50 -10.16
C ALA A 121 9.73 -15.36 -11.29
N ARG A 122 10.23 -14.74 -12.37
CA ARG A 122 10.90 -15.45 -13.46
C ARG A 122 12.16 -16.19 -12.98
N SER A 123 12.95 -15.57 -12.11
CA SER A 123 14.15 -16.19 -11.53
C SER A 123 13.83 -17.39 -10.62
N ALA A 124 12.63 -17.44 -10.06
CA ALA A 124 12.12 -18.54 -9.25
C ALA A 124 11.52 -19.69 -10.09
N GLY A 125 11.62 -19.64 -11.43
CA GLY A 125 11.18 -20.71 -12.33
C GLY A 125 9.71 -20.62 -12.78
N PHE A 126 9.00 -19.54 -12.45
CA PHE A 126 7.62 -19.34 -12.91
C PHE A 126 7.54 -19.00 -14.40
N SER A 127 6.50 -19.48 -15.09
CA SER A 127 6.17 -19.07 -16.46
C SER A 127 5.82 -17.57 -16.55
N VAL A 128 5.66 -17.04 -17.76
CA VAL A 128 5.26 -15.63 -17.97
C VAL A 128 3.89 -15.37 -17.35
N ASP A 129 2.93 -16.27 -17.60
CA ASP A 129 1.57 -16.15 -17.09
C ASP A 129 1.53 -16.24 -15.57
N GLU A 130 2.26 -17.20 -14.98
CA GLU A 130 2.35 -17.32 -13.52
C GLU A 130 3.04 -16.12 -12.87
N SER A 131 4.10 -15.59 -13.50
CA SER A 131 4.78 -14.39 -12.99
C SER A 131 3.84 -13.20 -12.96
N CYS A 132 3.01 -13.02 -14.01
CA CYS A 132 1.98 -11.99 -14.06
C CYS A 132 0.90 -12.19 -12.98
N LEU A 133 0.45 -13.43 -12.76
CA LEU A 133 -0.52 -13.74 -11.71
C LEU A 133 0.06 -13.46 -10.32
N ILE A 134 1.30 -13.89 -10.06
CA ILE A 134 1.97 -13.69 -8.77
C ILE A 134 2.07 -12.20 -8.44
N THR A 135 2.56 -11.36 -9.35
CA THR A 135 2.69 -9.92 -9.09
C THR A 135 1.32 -9.27 -8.87
N LYS A 136 0.29 -9.68 -9.61
CA LYS A 136 -1.08 -9.22 -9.38
C LYS A 136 -1.61 -9.62 -7.99
N TYR A 137 -1.41 -10.87 -7.58
CA TYR A 137 -1.83 -11.33 -6.26
C TYR A 137 -1.05 -10.66 -5.13
N LEU A 138 0.25 -10.38 -5.31
CA LEU A 138 1.06 -9.63 -4.35
C LEU A 138 0.54 -8.21 -4.18
N LEU A 139 0.28 -7.49 -5.28
CA LEU A 139 -0.30 -6.14 -5.23
C LEU A 139 -1.65 -6.15 -4.50
N GLN A 140 -2.55 -7.06 -4.87
CA GLN A 140 -3.88 -7.15 -4.24
C GLN A 140 -3.78 -7.53 -2.74
N SER A 141 -2.86 -8.42 -2.40
CA SER A 141 -2.63 -8.82 -1.00
C SER A 141 -2.05 -7.66 -0.19
N ALA A 142 -1.09 -6.92 -0.74
CA ALA A 142 -0.52 -5.74 -0.10
C ALA A 142 -1.60 -4.67 0.17
N ILE A 143 -2.50 -4.42 -0.79
CA ILE A 143 -3.64 -3.51 -0.60
C ILE A 143 -4.56 -4.04 0.49
N ALA A 144 -4.95 -5.32 0.45
CA ALA A 144 -5.82 -5.92 1.45
C ALA A 144 -5.21 -5.92 2.87
N ILE A 145 -3.89 -6.09 2.97
CA ILE A 145 -3.16 -6.02 4.22
C ILE A 145 -3.09 -4.58 4.73
N ALA A 146 -2.81 -3.61 3.85
CA ALA A 146 -2.76 -2.20 4.20
C ALA A 146 -4.12 -1.64 4.67
N ASP A 147 -5.20 -1.98 3.96
CA ASP A 147 -6.59 -1.54 4.22
C ASP A 147 -7.25 -2.31 5.39
N ALA A 148 -6.54 -3.24 6.03
CA ALA A 148 -7.15 -4.13 7.00
C ALA A 148 -7.79 -3.37 8.19
N PRO A 149 -9.05 -3.68 8.56
CA PRO A 149 -9.77 -2.93 9.59
C PRO A 149 -9.12 -2.92 10.98
N VAL A 150 -8.18 -3.83 11.23
CA VAL A 150 -7.35 -3.87 12.46
C VAL A 150 -6.57 -2.56 12.67
N HIS A 151 -6.32 -1.79 11.60
CA HIS A 151 -5.67 -0.48 11.62
C HIS A 151 -6.66 0.69 11.84
N GLY A 152 -7.98 0.43 11.84
CA GLY A 152 -9.06 1.43 11.95
C GLY A 152 -9.29 2.04 13.34
N ARG A 153 -8.26 2.13 14.20
CA ARG A 153 -8.36 2.61 15.60
C ARG A 153 -8.78 4.08 15.74
N ALA A 154 -8.83 4.85 14.65
CA ALA A 154 -9.20 6.26 14.67
C ALA A 154 -10.72 6.51 14.76
N ASP A 155 -11.57 5.51 14.49
CA ASP A 155 -13.02 5.65 14.60
C ASP A 155 -13.48 5.45 16.06
N PRO A 156 -14.09 6.46 16.71
CA PRO A 156 -14.56 6.36 18.10
C PRO A 156 -15.56 5.23 18.36
N ALA A 157 -16.31 4.78 17.34
CA ALA A 157 -17.25 3.68 17.44
C ALA A 157 -16.60 2.30 17.23
N TRP A 158 -15.33 2.25 16.82
CA TRP A 158 -14.63 1.00 16.50
C TRP A 158 -14.60 0.03 17.68
N GLY A 159 -14.22 0.51 18.87
CA GLY A 159 -14.16 -0.33 20.07
C GLY A 159 -15.51 -0.92 20.47
N GLU A 160 -16.59 -0.14 20.36
CA GLU A 160 -17.94 -0.61 20.68
C GLU A 160 -18.44 -1.65 19.66
N ARG A 161 -18.11 -1.48 18.37
CA ARG A 161 -18.41 -2.48 17.34
C ARG A 161 -17.67 -3.79 17.58
N ILE A 162 -16.38 -3.75 17.93
CA ILE A 162 -15.62 -4.96 18.30
C ILE A 162 -16.29 -5.64 19.49
N ARG A 163 -16.57 -4.90 20.57
CA ARG A 163 -17.18 -5.45 21.79
C ARG A 163 -18.53 -6.11 21.50
N THR A 164 -19.40 -5.42 20.77
CA THR A 164 -20.72 -5.92 20.39
C THR A 164 -20.61 -7.20 19.57
N LYS A 165 -19.71 -7.22 18.57
CA LYS A 165 -19.48 -8.38 17.71
C LYS A 165 -18.93 -9.56 18.51
N GLN A 166 -17.98 -9.32 19.42
CA GLN A 166 -17.39 -10.34 20.29
C GLN A 166 -18.44 -11.01 21.17
N VAL A 167 -19.28 -10.22 21.87
CA VAL A 167 -20.37 -10.75 22.71
C VAL A 167 -21.37 -11.53 21.86
N GLY A 168 -21.71 -11.04 20.67
CA GLY A 168 -22.57 -11.76 19.72
C GLY A 168 -22.01 -13.13 19.34
N LEU A 169 -20.71 -13.23 19.09
CA LEU A 169 -20.05 -14.50 18.78
C LEU A 169 -19.98 -15.45 19.99
N GLN A 170 -19.69 -14.92 21.19
CA GLN A 170 -19.60 -15.71 22.43
C GLN A 170 -20.94 -16.29 22.88
N THR A 171 -22.06 -15.69 22.46
CA THR A 171 -23.41 -16.13 22.83
C THR A 171 -24.01 -17.16 21.87
N LEU A 172 -23.29 -17.52 20.80
CA LEU A 172 -23.72 -18.55 19.86
C LEU A 172 -23.77 -19.95 20.53
N PRO A 173 -24.65 -20.86 20.08
CA PRO A 173 -24.68 -22.23 20.61
C PRO A 173 -23.35 -22.97 20.36
N LEU A 174 -22.60 -23.27 21.42
CA LEU A 174 -21.28 -23.91 21.35
C LEU A 174 -21.31 -25.26 20.63
N GLU A 175 -22.39 -26.03 20.79
CA GLU A 175 -22.58 -27.33 20.14
C GLU A 175 -22.67 -27.23 18.61
N ARG A 176 -23.08 -26.06 18.09
CA ARG A 176 -23.25 -25.81 16.65
C ARG A 176 -22.12 -24.99 16.06
N TYR A 177 -21.56 -24.06 16.83
CA TYR A 177 -20.53 -23.12 16.37
C TYR A 177 -19.30 -23.09 17.29
N PRO A 178 -18.67 -24.24 17.57
CA PRO A 178 -17.58 -24.31 18.55
C PRO A 178 -16.44 -23.35 18.21
N HIS A 179 -16.07 -23.28 16.93
CA HIS A 179 -14.97 -22.44 16.46
C HIS A 179 -15.28 -20.94 16.47
N LEU A 180 -16.53 -20.53 16.18
CA LEU A 180 -16.89 -19.10 16.23
C LEU A 180 -16.89 -18.56 17.65
N VAL A 181 -17.34 -19.38 18.61
CA VAL A 181 -17.31 -19.06 20.03
C VAL A 181 -15.86 -19.00 20.53
N GLU A 182 -15.05 -20.02 20.19
CA GLU A 182 -13.62 -20.09 20.54
C GLU A 182 -12.84 -18.89 19.99
N MET A 183 -13.10 -18.49 18.74
CA MET A 183 -12.36 -17.43 18.04
C MET A 183 -13.08 -16.07 18.11
N ALA A 184 -13.99 -15.87 19.07
CA ALA A 184 -14.82 -14.68 19.13
C ALA A 184 -14.02 -13.36 19.23
N SER A 185 -12.94 -13.32 20.03
CA SER A 185 -12.06 -12.13 20.13
C SER A 185 -11.38 -11.80 18.79
N PRO A 186 -10.58 -12.72 18.20
CA PRO A 186 -9.88 -12.41 16.95
C PRO A 186 -10.85 -12.14 15.78
N LEU A 187 -11.98 -12.86 15.69
CA LEU A 187 -13.01 -12.60 14.67
C LEU A 187 -13.75 -11.28 14.86
N ALA A 188 -13.87 -10.80 16.10
CA ALA A 188 -14.44 -9.50 16.38
C ALA A 188 -13.55 -8.34 15.91
N GLY A 189 -12.27 -8.60 15.64
CA GLY A 189 -11.27 -7.60 15.24
C GLY A 189 -10.33 -7.20 16.36
N ASP A 190 -10.37 -7.89 17.50
CA ASP A 190 -9.39 -7.76 18.59
C ASP A 190 -8.13 -8.55 18.24
N MET A 191 -7.35 -7.99 17.31
CA MET A 191 -6.11 -8.56 16.79
C MET A 191 -4.99 -7.53 16.87
N ASP A 192 -3.77 -7.98 17.14
CA ASP A 192 -2.58 -7.14 17.01
C ASP A 192 -2.34 -6.81 15.52
N PRO A 193 -2.38 -5.53 15.12
CA PRO A 193 -2.10 -5.15 13.75
C PRO A 193 -0.74 -5.65 13.26
N ALA A 194 0.30 -5.63 14.09
CA ALA A 194 1.64 -6.06 13.69
C ALA A 194 1.69 -7.58 13.39
N LEU A 195 0.91 -8.37 14.13
CA LEU A 195 0.75 -9.79 13.86
C LEU A 195 0.01 -10.04 12.55
N TYR A 196 -1.09 -9.31 12.31
CA TYR A 196 -1.87 -9.43 11.07
C TYR A 196 -0.99 -9.18 9.83
N ASP A 197 -0.14 -8.16 9.91
CA ASP A 197 0.73 -7.75 8.81
C ASP A 197 1.78 -8.79 8.49
N THR A 198 2.55 -9.19 9.51
CA THR A 198 3.60 -10.21 9.38
C THR A 198 3.00 -11.52 8.88
N PHE A 199 1.87 -11.95 9.46
CA PHE A 199 1.19 -13.19 9.06
C PHE A 199 0.68 -13.13 7.62
N GLY A 200 0.10 -12.01 7.19
CA GLY A 200 -0.41 -11.83 5.84
C GLY A 200 0.71 -11.90 4.78
N VAL A 201 1.83 -11.22 5.03
CA VAL A 201 3.00 -11.26 4.13
C VAL A 201 3.60 -12.66 4.09
N ASP A 202 3.77 -13.28 5.26
CA ASP A 202 4.32 -14.65 5.37
C ASP A 202 3.45 -15.67 4.64
N LEU A 203 2.13 -15.59 4.78
CA LEU A 203 1.18 -16.50 4.14
C LEU A 203 1.30 -16.46 2.61
N VAL A 204 1.35 -15.26 2.03
CA VAL A 204 1.42 -15.10 0.57
C VAL A 204 2.79 -15.55 0.04
N LEU A 205 3.88 -15.14 0.69
CA LEU A 205 5.22 -15.53 0.27
C LEU A 205 5.48 -17.03 0.44
N ALA A 206 5.04 -17.64 1.55
CA ALA A 206 5.17 -19.08 1.75
C ALA A 206 4.42 -19.88 0.66
N GLY A 207 3.27 -19.38 0.21
CA GLY A 207 2.55 -19.97 -0.93
C GLY A 207 3.35 -19.91 -2.23
N ILE A 208 3.99 -18.78 -2.52
CA ILE A 208 4.86 -18.61 -3.70
C ILE A 208 6.10 -19.51 -3.59
N GLU A 209 6.75 -19.55 -2.43
CA GLU A 209 7.92 -20.40 -2.17
C GLU A 209 7.59 -21.89 -2.33
N ALA A 210 6.45 -22.34 -1.81
CA ALA A 210 5.99 -23.72 -1.98
C ALA A 210 5.73 -24.06 -3.45
N LEU A 211 5.14 -23.14 -4.22
CA LEU A 211 4.92 -23.33 -5.66
C LEU A 211 6.22 -23.28 -6.47
N ALA A 212 7.24 -22.57 -6.00
CA ALA A 212 8.57 -22.51 -6.62
C ALA A 212 9.39 -23.78 -6.33
N ALA A 213 9.26 -24.36 -5.14
CA ALA A 213 10.01 -25.57 -4.74
C ALA A 213 9.73 -26.81 -5.61
N GLY A 214 8.60 -26.82 -6.33
CA GLY A 214 8.24 -27.88 -7.28
C GLY A 214 8.76 -27.69 -8.71
N ARG A 215 9.68 -26.74 -8.95
CA ARG A 215 10.12 -26.31 -10.29
C ARG A 215 11.60 -26.55 -10.54
#